data_AF-A0A285EEZ7-F1
#
_entry.id   AF-A0A285EEZ7-F1
#
_cell.length_a   1.000
_cell.length_b   1.000
_cell.length_c   1.000
_cell.angle_alpha   90.00
_cell.angle_beta   90.00
_cell.angle_gamma   90.00
#
_symmetry.space_group_name_H-M   'P 1'
#
loop_
_entity.id
_entity.type
_entity.pdbx_description
1 polymer ?
#
loop_
_entity_poly.entity_id
_entity_poly.type
_entity_poly.pdbx_seq_one_letter_code
_entity_poly.pdbx_strand_id
1 'polypeptide(L)'
;MYYATPDVIPVRTARVWVKAGLTALAVATSVPELRATWAAARERQELDGAAPLSEVLRSLPASSKAVVFGLAAAGLAGSIGGILIAERWAFRHGQARAAAGKRLPHTGPALVYGALASGLRLLPTPSDTP
;
A
#
# COMPACT_ATOMS: atom_id res chain seq x y z
N MET A 1 -13.24 -16.27 0.06
CA MET A 1 -11.93 -15.82 0.58
C MET A 1 -12.04 -15.67 2.08
N TYR A 2 -11.25 -16.48 2.77
CA TYR A 2 -11.32 -16.80 4.19
C TYR A 2 -9.86 -16.68 4.64
N TYR A 3 -9.58 -16.37 5.90
CA TYR A 3 -8.35 -16.77 6.58
C TYR A 3 -7.32 -15.74 7.12
N ALA A 4 -7.62 -14.48 7.42
CA ALA A 4 -6.79 -13.78 8.41
C ALA A 4 -7.63 -12.79 9.15
N THR A 5 -7.95 -13.12 10.39
CA THR A 5 -8.87 -12.33 11.19
C THR A 5 -8.30 -12.19 12.59
N PRO A 6 -8.37 -10.99 13.18
CA PRO A 6 -7.91 -10.79 14.55
C PRO A 6 -8.62 -11.81 15.43
N ASP A 7 -7.86 -12.47 16.30
CA ASP A 7 -8.38 -13.51 17.19
C ASP A 7 -9.51 -12.97 18.10
N VAL A 8 -9.62 -11.64 18.19
CA VAL A 8 -10.56 -10.88 19.03
C VAL A 8 -11.86 -10.44 18.35
N ILE A 9 -12.00 -10.54 17.02
CA ILE A 9 -13.27 -10.19 16.34
C ILE A 9 -13.96 -11.50 15.95
N PRO A 10 -15.08 -11.91 16.57
CA PRO A 10 -15.71 -13.20 16.26
C PRO A 10 -16.57 -13.16 14.98
N VAL A 11 -17.11 -11.99 14.60
CA VAL A 11 -18.10 -11.86 13.51
C VAL A 11 -17.44 -11.56 12.16
N ARG A 12 -17.85 -12.30 11.11
CA ARG A 12 -17.32 -12.17 9.74
C ARG A 12 -17.50 -10.77 9.15
N THR A 13 -18.68 -10.19 9.28
CA THR A 13 -19.00 -8.87 8.72
C THR A 13 -18.18 -7.76 9.40
N ALA A 14 -18.01 -7.83 10.72
CA ALA A 14 -17.20 -6.88 11.47
C ALA A 14 -15.74 -6.86 11.00
N ARG A 15 -15.17 -8.03 10.67
CA ARG A 15 -13.79 -8.14 10.15
C ARG A 15 -13.60 -7.41 8.82
N VAL A 16 -14.58 -7.52 7.91
CA VAL A 16 -14.54 -6.82 6.62
C VAL A 16 -14.59 -5.32 6.82
N TRP A 17 -15.48 -4.84 7.70
CA TRP A 17 -15.59 -3.42 8.01
C TRP A 17 -14.35 -2.86 8.69
N VAL A 18 -13.73 -3.59 9.61
CA VAL A 18 -12.46 -3.16 10.21
C VAL A 18 -11.37 -3.03 9.15
N LYS A 19 -11.24 -4.01 8.25
CA LYS A 19 -10.26 -3.94 7.16
C LYS A 19 -10.53 -2.76 6.24
N ALA A 20 -11.79 -2.56 5.83
CA ALA A 20 -12.20 -1.44 4.99
C ALA A 20 -11.93 -0.09 5.68
N GLY A 21 -12.27 0.04 6.97
CA GLY A 21 -12.01 1.25 7.76
C GLY A 21 -10.53 1.57 7.89
N LEU A 22 -9.68 0.56 8.15
CA LEU A 22 -8.23 0.73 8.20
C LEU A 22 -7.65 1.14 6.84
N THR A 23 -8.11 0.53 5.75
CA THR A 23 -7.70 0.93 4.40
C THR A 23 -8.13 2.36 4.09
N ALA A 24 -9.37 2.73 4.42
CA ALA A 24 -9.87 4.08 4.21
C ALA A 24 -9.08 5.12 5.01
N LEU A 25 -8.73 4.81 6.26
CA LEU A 25 -7.88 5.67 7.09
C LEU A 25 -6.47 5.81 6.51
N ALA A 26 -5.85 4.72 6.06
CA ALA A 26 -4.54 4.76 5.43
C ALA A 26 -4.54 5.62 4.15
N VAL A 27 -5.59 5.50 3.33
CA VAL A 27 -5.78 6.39 2.16
C VAL A 27 -5.97 7.83 2.60
N ALA A 28 -6.85 8.10 3.57
CA ALA A 28 -7.14 9.46 4.04
C ALA A 28 -5.90 10.18 4.56
N THR A 29 -5.05 9.49 5.32
CA THR A 29 -3.77 10.04 5.82
C THR A 29 -2.75 10.33 4.72
N SER A 30 -2.89 9.70 3.54
CA SER A 30 -2.01 9.94 2.38
C SER A 30 -2.49 11.10 1.50
N VAL A 31 -3.73 11.59 1.68
CA VAL A 31 -4.31 12.66 0.84
C VAL A 31 -3.54 13.98 0.91
N PRO A 32 -3.13 14.50 2.08
CA PRO A 32 -2.42 15.77 2.16
C PRO A 32 -1.08 15.73 1.41
N GLU A 33 -0.33 14.64 1.60
CA GLU A 33 0.95 14.40 0.91
C GLU A 33 0.74 14.29 -0.61
N LEU A 34 -0.31 13.57 -1.03
CA LEU A 34 -0.66 13.47 -2.44
C LEU A 34 -1.01 14.85 -3.05
N ARG A 35 -1.72 15.69 -2.30
CA ARG A 35 -2.01 17.06 -2.74
C ARG A 35 -0.76 17.92 -2.83
N ALA A 36 0.14 17.81 -1.85
CA ALA A 36 1.40 18.55 -1.83
C ALA A 36 2.30 18.15 -3.01
N THR A 37 2.45 16.86 -3.26
CA THR A 37 3.21 16.33 -4.40
C THR A 37 2.64 16.77 -5.75
N TRP A 38 1.31 16.80 -5.90
CA TRP A 38 0.68 17.33 -7.12
C TRP A 38 0.85 18.84 -7.29
N ALA A 39 0.76 19.61 -6.20
CA ALA A 39 1.00 21.05 -6.24
C ALA A 39 2.45 21.34 -6.66
N ALA A 40 3.42 20.67 -6.03
CA ALA A 40 4.84 20.80 -6.36
C ALA A 40 5.14 20.37 -7.81
N ALA A 41 4.52 19.30 -8.29
CA ALA A 41 4.68 18.85 -9.68
C ALA A 41 4.14 19.89 -10.67
N ARG A 42 3.00 20.54 -10.36
CA ARG A 42 2.42 21.59 -11.21
C ARG A 42 3.30 22.84 -11.23
N GLU A 43 3.75 23.30 -10.07
CA GLU A 43 4.66 24.44 -9.96
C GLU A 43 5.96 24.21 -10.74
N ARG A 44 6.54 23.01 -10.61
CA ARG A 44 7.74 22.63 -11.36
C ARG A 44 7.50 22.60 -12.86
N GLN A 45 6.34 22.11 -13.30
CA GLN A 45 5.97 22.10 -14.71
C GLN A 45 5.83 23.53 -15.28
N GLU A 46 5.27 24.47 -14.50
CA GLU A 46 5.15 25.88 -14.88
C GLU A 46 6.53 26.56 -15.00
N LEU A 47 7.44 26.28 -14.06
CA LEU A 47 8.82 26.79 -14.09
C LEU A 47 9.63 26.23 -15.26
N ASP A 48 9.50 24.93 -15.54
CA ASP A 48 10.24 24.25 -16.59
C ASP A 48 9.65 24.48 -18.00
N GLY A 49 8.48 25.11 -18.10
CA GLY A 49 7.74 25.28 -19.36
C GLY A 49 7.37 23.94 -20.01
N ALA A 50 7.33 22.85 -19.23
CA ALA A 50 7.19 21.51 -19.74
C ALA A 50 5.75 21.24 -20.21
N ALA A 51 5.62 20.58 -21.37
CA ALA A 51 4.32 20.18 -21.90
C ALA A 51 3.60 19.23 -20.91
N PRO A 52 2.27 19.38 -20.75
CA PRO A 52 1.51 18.52 -19.85
C PRO A 52 1.62 17.05 -20.24
N LEU A 53 1.66 16.17 -19.25
CA LEU A 53 1.78 14.72 -19.44
C LEU A 53 0.77 14.16 -20.46
N SER A 54 -0.45 14.70 -20.49
CA SER A 54 -1.48 14.30 -21.45
C SER A 54 -1.11 14.63 -22.90
N GLU A 55 -0.39 15.71 -23.14
CA GLU A 55 0.07 16.12 -24.47
C GLU A 55 1.27 15.31 -24.92
N VAL A 56 2.23 15.09 -24.01
CA VAL A 56 3.35 14.14 -24.23
C VAL A 56 2.81 12.75 -24.54
N LEU A 57 1.83 12.28 -23.76
CA LEU A 57 1.18 10.99 -24.02
C LEU A 57 0.50 10.99 -25.39
N ARG A 58 -0.23 12.04 -25.79
CA ARG A 58 -0.90 12.08 -27.10
C ARG A 58 0.07 12.06 -28.27
N SER A 59 1.21 12.75 -28.15
CA SER A 59 2.22 12.83 -29.22
C SER A 59 2.99 11.51 -29.42
N LEU A 60 2.96 10.60 -28.44
CA LEU A 60 3.60 9.28 -28.58
C LEU A 60 2.90 8.38 -29.62
N PRO A 61 3.67 7.55 -30.36
CA PRO A 61 3.12 6.51 -31.20
C PRO A 61 2.41 5.44 -30.36
N ALA A 62 1.48 4.70 -30.99
CA ALA A 62 0.63 3.72 -30.31
C ALA A 62 1.42 2.62 -29.57
N SER A 63 2.55 2.18 -30.12
CA SER A 63 3.44 1.21 -29.50
C SER A 63 4.05 1.72 -28.19
N SER A 64 4.53 2.96 -28.16
CA SER A 64 5.07 3.59 -26.94
C SER A 64 4.01 3.78 -25.87
N LYS A 65 2.79 4.20 -26.26
CA LYS A 65 1.64 4.26 -25.33
C LYS A 65 1.35 2.89 -24.71
N ALA A 66 1.34 1.83 -25.53
CA ALA A 66 1.10 0.48 -25.05
C ALA A 66 2.13 0.02 -24.03
N VAL A 67 3.41 0.36 -24.22
CA VAL A 67 4.48 0.05 -23.24
C VAL A 67 4.25 0.80 -21.92
N VAL A 68 3.95 2.11 -21.98
CA VAL A 68 3.71 2.92 -20.77
C VAL A 68 2.52 2.38 -19.98
N PHE A 69 1.38 2.14 -20.64
CA PHE A 69 0.21 1.58 -19.98
C PHE A 69 0.45 0.13 -19.50
N GLY A 70 1.21 -0.66 -20.26
CA GLY A 70 1.58 -2.01 -19.88
C GLY A 70 2.41 -2.04 -18.59
N LEU A 71 3.41 -1.17 -18.46
CA LEU A 71 4.22 -1.05 -17.25
C LEU A 71 3.38 -0.55 -16.06
N ALA A 72 2.53 0.45 -16.27
CA ALA A 72 1.62 0.93 -15.23
C ALA A 72 0.67 -0.18 -14.74
N ALA A 73 0.07 -0.92 -15.67
CA ALA A 73 -0.81 -2.04 -15.37
C ALA A 73 -0.06 -3.18 -14.66
N ALA A 74 1.15 -3.52 -15.12
CA ALA A 74 1.99 -4.54 -14.50
C ALA A 74 2.40 -4.16 -13.07
N GLY A 75 2.76 -2.90 -12.83
CA GLY A 75 3.06 -2.39 -11.49
C GLY A 75 1.86 -2.51 -10.55
N LEU A 76 0.67 -2.10 -11.01
CA LEU A 76 -0.57 -2.24 -10.25
C LEU A 76 -0.90 -3.71 -9.96
N ALA A 77 -0.87 -4.56 -10.98
CA ALA A 77 -1.14 -5.99 -10.85
C ALA A 77 -0.14 -6.68 -9.91
N GLY A 78 1.15 -6.34 -10.02
CA GLY A 78 2.20 -6.83 -9.15
C GLY A 78 1.99 -6.41 -7.69
N SER A 79 1.58 -5.17 -7.45
CA SER A 79 1.26 -4.69 -6.10
C SER A 79 0.08 -5.46 -5.49
N ILE A 80 -1.03 -5.60 -6.22
CA ILE A 80 -2.20 -6.37 -5.77
C ILE A 80 -1.82 -7.84 -5.53
N GLY A 81 -1.09 -8.45 -6.47
CA GLY A 81 -0.61 -9.83 -6.34
C GLY A 81 0.28 -10.02 -5.11
N GLY A 82 1.19 -9.08 -4.86
CA GLY A 82 2.05 -9.07 -3.67
C GLY A 82 1.25 -9.05 -2.37
N ILE A 83 0.21 -8.21 -2.28
CA ILE A 83 -0.70 -8.16 -1.13
C ILE A 83 -1.38 -9.53 -0.92
N LEU A 84 -1.93 -10.14 -1.98
CA LEU A 84 -2.60 -11.43 -1.88
C LEU A 84 -1.65 -12.56 -1.46
N ILE A 85 -0.42 -12.55 -1.96
CA ILE A 85 0.62 -13.51 -1.57
C ILE A 85 0.96 -13.33 -0.09
N ALA A 86 1.16 -12.09 0.36
CA ALA A 86 1.45 -11.77 1.76
C ALA A 86 0.32 -12.22 2.69
N GLU A 87 -0.94 -11.95 2.32
CA GLU A 87 -2.12 -12.41 3.07
C GLU A 87 -2.16 -13.94 3.18
N ARG A 88 -1.94 -14.65 2.07
CA ARG A 88 -1.93 -16.11 2.05
C ARG A 88 -0.79 -16.68 2.91
N TRP A 89 0.39 -16.07 2.85
CA TRP A 89 1.53 -16.48 3.67
C TRP A 89 1.27 -16.26 5.16
N ALA A 90 0.80 -15.06 5.54
CA ALA A 90 0.50 -14.71 6.93
C ALA A 90 -0.53 -15.67 7.53
N PHE A 91 -1.51 -16.08 6.74
CA PHE A 91 -2.46 -17.10 7.17
C PHE A 91 -1.80 -18.45 7.45
N ARG A 92 -1.07 -18.99 6.46
CA ARG A 92 -0.42 -20.31 6.58
C ARG A 92 0.50 -20.34 7.79
N HIS A 93 1.23 -19.25 8.01
CA HIS A 93 2.09 -19.08 9.18
C HIS A 93 1.29 -19.12 10.48
N GLY A 94 0.16 -18.42 10.55
CA GLY A 94 -0.71 -18.46 11.74
C GLY A 94 -1.34 -19.83 11.98
N GLN A 95 -1.73 -20.57 10.93
CA GLN A 95 -2.22 -21.95 11.08
C GLN A 95 -1.16 -22.89 11.64
N ALA A 96 0.09 -22.78 11.19
CA ALA A 96 1.19 -23.55 11.76
C ALA A 96 1.38 -23.23 13.26
N ARG A 97 1.20 -21.97 13.67
CA ARG A 97 1.25 -21.56 15.09
C ARG A 97 0.05 -22.05 15.90
N ALA A 98 -1.13 -22.08 15.30
CA ALA A 98 -2.35 -22.62 15.92
C ALA A 98 -2.22 -24.13 16.16
N ALA A 99 -1.69 -24.86 15.17
CA ALA A 99 -1.37 -26.29 15.31
C ALA A 99 -0.34 -26.56 16.41
N ALA A 100 0.59 -25.63 16.63
CA ALA A 100 1.55 -25.67 17.74
C ALA A 100 0.99 -25.19 19.09
N GLY A 101 -0.32 -24.90 19.20
CA GLY A 101 -0.98 -24.51 20.45
C GLY A 101 -0.63 -23.10 20.96
N LYS A 102 -0.04 -22.23 20.13
CA LYS A 102 0.35 -20.89 20.58
C LYS A 102 -0.88 -20.00 20.81
N ARG A 103 -0.86 -19.23 21.91
CA ARG A 103 -1.84 -18.15 22.14
C ARG A 103 -1.64 -17.03 21.11
N LEU A 104 -2.73 -16.47 20.60
CA LEU A 104 -2.75 -15.42 19.56
C LEU A 104 -1.92 -15.76 18.30
N PRO A 105 -2.21 -16.90 17.64
CA PRO A 105 -1.39 -17.40 16.54
C PRO A 105 -1.40 -16.47 15.32
N HIS A 106 -2.45 -15.67 15.15
CA HIS A 106 -2.61 -14.71 14.05
C HIS A 106 -2.36 -13.26 14.47
N THR A 107 -2.72 -12.87 15.69
CA THR A 107 -2.64 -11.47 16.15
C THR A 107 -1.25 -11.10 16.67
N GLY A 108 -0.53 -12.03 17.29
CA GLY A 108 0.81 -11.76 17.85
C GLY A 108 1.81 -11.21 16.82
N PRO A 109 2.03 -11.88 15.68
CA PRO A 109 2.91 -11.36 14.63
C PRO A 109 2.47 -9.99 14.10
N ALA A 110 1.17 -9.75 13.95
CA ALA A 110 0.65 -8.48 13.45
C ALA A 110 1.03 -7.31 14.37
N LEU A 111 0.97 -7.51 15.70
CA LEU A 111 1.41 -6.50 16.67
C LEU A 111 2.91 -6.21 16.56
N VAL A 112 3.73 -7.24 16.41
CA VAL A 112 5.19 -7.08 16.24
C VAL A 112 5.50 -6.30 14.98
N TYR A 113 4.90 -6.66 13.85
CA TYR A 113 5.09 -5.94 12.58
C TYR A 113 4.56 -4.50 12.66
N GLY A 114 3.42 -4.28 13.31
CA GLY A 114 2.88 -2.94 13.54
C GLY A 114 3.80 -2.07 14.39
N ALA A 115 4.36 -2.62 15.47
CA ALA A 115 5.30 -1.92 16.33
C ALA A 115 6.61 -1.59 15.59
N LEU A 116 7.17 -2.54 14.84
CA LEU A 116 8.35 -2.33 14.02
C LEU A 116 8.12 -1.28 12.93
N ALA A 117 7.00 -1.38 12.20
CA ALA A 117 6.65 -0.40 11.17
C ALA A 117 6.45 1.00 11.75
N SER A 118 5.82 1.10 12.93
CA SER A 118 5.66 2.38 13.64
C SER A 118 7.00 2.93 14.11
N GLY A 119 7.89 2.08 14.65
CA GLY A 119 9.23 2.46 15.05
C GLY A 119 10.07 2.97 13.89
N LEU A 120 10.05 2.26 12.75
CA LEU A 120 10.73 2.68 11.52
C LEU A 120 10.19 4.02 11.00
N ARG A 121 8.87 4.26 11.10
CA ARG A 121 8.27 5.55 10.70
C ARG A 121 8.72 6.71 11.59
N LEU A 122 9.06 6.44 12.85
CA LEU A 122 9.54 7.46 13.79
C LEU A 122 11.05 7.72 13.66
N LEU A 123 11.76 6.95 12.85
CA LEU A 123 13.16 7.25 12.55
C LEU A 123 13.24 8.56 11.76
N PRO A 124 14.09 9.51 12.17
CA PRO A 124 14.29 10.72 11.41
C PRO A 124 14.81 10.36 10.02
N THR A 125 14.12 10.85 8.99
CA THR A 125 14.67 10.83 7.64
C THR A 125 15.87 11.77 7.61
N PRO A 126 16.97 11.40 6.94
CA PRO A 126 18.12 12.28 6.81
C PRO A 126 17.64 13.63 6.27
N SER A 127 17.86 14.69 7.04
CA SER A 127 17.60 16.05 6.63
C SER A 127 18.52 16.35 5.45
N ASP A 128 17.94 16.73 4.31
CA ASP A 128 18.68 17.41 3.25
C ASP A 128 19.25 18.69 3.86
N THR A 129 20.51 18.62 4.31
CA THR A 129 21.26 19.78 4.76
C THR A 129 21.57 20.68 3.56
N PRO A 130 21.53 22.00 3.74
CA PRO A 130 21.61 23.00 2.67
C PRO A 130 22.89 22.94 1.84
#